data_AF-A0A9P7UJ37-F1
#
_entry.id   AF-A0A9P7UJ37-F1
#
_cell.length_a   1.000
_cell.length_b   1.000
_cell.length_c   1.000
_cell.angle_alpha   90.00
_cell.angle_beta   90.00
_cell.angle_gamma   90.00
#
_symmetry.space_group_name_H-M   'P 1'
#
loop_
_entity.id
_entity.type
_entity.pdbx_description
1 polymer ?
#
loop_
_entity_poly.entity_id
_entity_poly.type
_entity_poly.pdbx_seq_one_letter_code
_entity_poly.pdbx_strand_id
1 'polypeptide(L)'
;MSPKTVQDLSSRVSTSLYKNHSHVRSNFHLFPSHQHLIFTSAFFHLPFFPTRARSSYTAFYTLIVHILSFTQLSPIFSTAKMKYGSALLLAAFAATNVFAHGVIDGVQGANGVNLPGLSLIDDTPRDCASPRCGSEADTSIIRDRELGTAKASALGRTQGGGPVDAAAMMATFMNGAAGNTTATKAAREIHEANLARRYANIAARQAGKGTKTPKGTVETGVKAATGMAAQQGMPTTADDGTISMTFHQVNQDGAGPLKADIDGTSGGTDPAAFKTAEVTQNVPGIGIGGLSGASTMDFPVKVQMPAGMTCDANVGGASNVCVARLRNAALAGPFGGSVAFTQSTAARKRAVEFNLKKRSERRSARDFKA
;
A
#
# COMPACT_ATOMS: atom_id res chain seq x y z
N MET A 1 11.46 -72.73 26.35
CA MET A 1 11.93 -72.95 24.97
C MET A 1 11.09 -72.10 24.03
N SER A 2 11.66 -71.06 23.41
CA SER A 2 11.15 -70.51 22.15
C SER A 2 11.48 -71.52 21.04
N PRO A 3 10.71 -71.64 19.95
CA PRO A 3 11.12 -70.91 18.74
C PRO A 3 9.99 -70.53 17.74
N LYS A 4 10.23 -69.40 17.02
CA LYS A 4 10.20 -69.20 15.54
C LYS A 4 8.91 -69.56 14.75
N THR A 5 8.50 -68.95 13.64
CA THR A 5 8.84 -67.84 12.72
C THR A 5 7.81 -68.00 11.58
N VAL A 6 7.38 -66.94 10.87
CA VAL A 6 7.28 -66.86 9.39
C VAL A 6 6.78 -65.46 8.98
N GLN A 7 7.63 -64.80 8.20
CA GLN A 7 7.44 -63.58 7.41
C GLN A 7 6.49 -63.85 6.22
N ASP A 8 5.68 -62.89 5.79
CA ASP A 8 5.67 -62.38 4.39
C ASP A 8 4.70 -61.18 4.22
N LEU A 9 4.87 -60.44 3.12
CA LEU A 9 4.19 -59.22 2.66
C LEU A 9 4.85 -57.87 3.03
N SER A 10 6.12 -57.75 2.64
CA SER A 10 6.69 -56.49 2.15
C SER A 10 7.18 -56.69 0.73
N SER A 11 6.41 -56.31 -0.29
CA SER A 11 6.88 -55.89 -1.62
C SER A 11 5.70 -55.57 -2.55
N ARG A 12 5.91 -54.68 -3.52
CA ARG A 12 4.97 -53.96 -4.42
C ARG A 12 4.56 -52.62 -3.79
N VAL A 13 5.04 -51.47 -4.24
CA VAL A 13 5.23 -51.00 -5.62
C VAL A 13 6.37 -49.98 -5.62
N SER A 14 7.40 -50.21 -6.44
CA SER A 14 8.39 -49.19 -6.80
C SER A 14 8.65 -49.28 -8.30
N THR A 15 9.02 -48.14 -8.87
CA THR A 15 9.55 -47.91 -10.23
C THR A 15 8.57 -48.00 -11.40
N SER A 16 8.08 -46.84 -11.83
CA SER A 16 7.87 -46.55 -13.26
C SER A 16 8.13 -45.06 -13.51
N LEU A 17 8.74 -44.77 -14.66
CA LEU A 17 9.02 -43.46 -15.27
C LEU A 17 10.38 -42.82 -14.96
N TYR A 18 11.42 -43.43 -15.52
CA TYR A 18 12.65 -42.76 -15.95
C TYR A 18 12.82 -42.99 -17.46
N LYS A 19 12.38 -42.03 -18.30
CA LYS A 19 12.83 -41.83 -19.70
C LYS A 19 12.05 -40.69 -20.37
N ASN A 20 12.70 -39.55 -20.55
CA ASN A 20 12.73 -38.74 -21.79
C ASN A 20 13.18 -37.31 -21.46
N HIS A 21 14.49 -37.08 -21.45
CA HIS A 21 15.06 -35.77 -21.75
C HIS A 21 15.87 -35.91 -23.04
N SER A 22 15.23 -35.56 -24.15
CA SER A 22 15.89 -35.37 -25.44
C SER A 22 16.62 -34.04 -25.46
N HIS A 23 17.93 -34.15 -25.71
CA HIS A 23 18.81 -33.10 -26.19
C HIS A 23 18.21 -32.39 -27.41
N VAL A 24 18.18 -31.05 -27.40
CA VAL A 24 18.46 -30.25 -28.59
C VAL A 24 19.28 -29.03 -28.16
N ARG A 25 20.58 -29.06 -28.46
CA ARG A 25 21.46 -27.89 -28.55
C ARG A 25 22.03 -27.85 -29.97
N SER A 26 22.32 -26.62 -30.38
CA SER A 26 23.08 -26.17 -31.55
C SER A 26 22.50 -26.46 -32.93
N ASN A 27 22.11 -25.40 -33.64
CA ASN A 27 22.83 -25.07 -34.86
C ASN A 27 22.95 -23.55 -35.05
N PHE A 28 24.21 -23.19 -35.24
CA PHE A 28 24.78 -21.90 -35.59
C PHE A 28 24.59 -21.73 -37.11
N HIS A 29 24.07 -20.61 -37.60
CA HIS A 29 24.32 -20.21 -38.98
C HIS A 29 24.36 -18.68 -39.15
N LEU A 30 25.29 -18.30 -40.01
CA LEU A 30 25.89 -17.00 -40.26
C LEU A 30 24.96 -15.97 -40.94
N PHE A 31 25.32 -14.70 -40.74
CA PHE A 31 25.04 -13.49 -41.55
C PHE A 31 25.11 -13.71 -43.07
N PRO A 32 24.39 -12.91 -43.90
CA PRO A 32 24.83 -11.55 -44.32
C PRO A 32 23.70 -10.49 -44.27
N SER A 33 23.92 -9.29 -43.73
CA SER A 33 24.35 -8.06 -44.46
C SER A 33 23.68 -7.85 -45.83
N HIS A 34 22.66 -6.99 -45.89
CA HIS A 34 22.50 -6.07 -47.02
C HIS A 34 21.83 -4.77 -46.55
N GLN A 35 22.61 -3.70 -46.66
CA GLN A 35 22.18 -2.31 -46.61
C GLN A 35 21.39 -1.98 -47.88
N HIS A 36 20.28 -1.28 -47.75
CA HIS A 36 19.80 -0.39 -48.80
C HIS A 36 19.32 0.92 -48.18
N LEU A 37 20.16 1.94 -48.32
CA LEU A 37 19.76 3.34 -48.25
C LEU A 37 18.75 3.59 -49.38
N ILE A 38 17.57 4.09 -49.04
CA ILE A 38 16.71 4.80 -49.98
C ILE A 38 16.46 6.19 -49.39
N PHE A 39 17.21 7.17 -49.92
CA PHE A 39 16.88 8.59 -49.85
C PHE A 39 15.65 8.82 -50.72
N THR A 40 14.53 9.26 -50.13
CA THR A 40 13.52 10.01 -50.88
C THR A 40 13.06 11.21 -50.06
N SER A 41 13.05 12.33 -50.76
CA SER A 41 12.90 13.71 -50.32
C SER A 41 11.52 14.04 -49.78
N ALA A 42 11.51 14.89 -48.76
CA ALA A 42 10.34 15.60 -48.26
C ALA A 42 9.69 16.46 -49.34
N PHE A 43 8.36 16.39 -49.45
CA PHE A 43 7.53 17.47 -49.98
C PHE A 43 6.31 17.64 -49.08
N PHE A 44 6.26 18.80 -48.41
CA PHE A 44 5.11 19.29 -47.68
C PHE A 44 4.00 19.68 -48.68
N HIS A 45 2.79 19.18 -48.46
CA HIS A 45 1.56 19.74 -49.03
C HIS A 45 0.51 19.88 -47.93
N LEU A 46 0.22 21.14 -47.59
CA LEU A 46 -0.91 21.55 -46.75
C LEU A 46 -2.19 21.52 -47.59
N PRO A 47 -3.32 21.03 -47.06
CA PRO A 47 -4.63 21.43 -47.54
C PRO A 47 -5.18 22.60 -46.72
N PHE A 48 -5.80 23.52 -47.46
CA PHE A 48 -6.48 24.74 -47.06
C PHE A 48 -7.96 24.47 -46.70
N PHE A 49 -8.57 25.44 -45.99
CA PHE A 49 -10.00 25.65 -45.66
C PHE A 49 -10.55 25.05 -44.34
N PRO A 50 -11.61 25.64 -43.75
CA PRO A 50 -11.89 27.06 -43.51
C PRO A 50 -12.25 27.37 -42.03
N THR A 51 -12.21 28.66 -41.73
CA THR A 51 -12.62 29.34 -40.50
C THR A 51 -14.11 29.15 -40.13
N ARG A 52 -14.42 28.76 -38.89
CA ARG A 52 -15.53 29.36 -38.09
C ARG A 52 -15.45 29.05 -36.58
N ALA A 53 -15.58 30.14 -35.80
CA ALA A 53 -16.10 30.24 -34.43
C ALA A 53 -15.29 29.61 -33.28
N ARG A 54 -14.53 30.44 -32.54
CA ARG A 54 -14.90 31.05 -31.23
C ARG A 54 -14.81 30.06 -30.06
N SER A 55 -13.84 30.31 -29.16
CA SER A 55 -14.09 30.76 -27.78
C SER A 55 -12.98 30.28 -26.83
N SER A 56 -12.34 31.25 -26.18
CA SER A 56 -11.78 31.14 -24.82
C SER A 56 -10.48 30.36 -24.59
N TYR A 57 -9.31 30.82 -25.06
CA TYR A 57 -8.02 30.51 -24.41
C TYR A 57 -6.92 31.54 -24.76
N THR A 58 -7.15 32.82 -24.45
CA THR A 58 -6.12 33.88 -24.50
C THR A 58 -6.28 34.83 -23.32
N ALA A 59 -6.05 34.33 -22.11
CA ALA A 59 -6.04 35.16 -20.91
C ALA A 59 -5.17 34.53 -19.81
N PHE A 60 -3.94 34.08 -20.11
CA PHE A 60 -3.01 33.62 -19.06
C PHE A 60 -1.52 33.91 -19.31
N TYR A 61 -1.17 34.65 -20.38
CA TYR A 61 0.24 34.91 -20.75
C TYR A 61 0.66 36.39 -20.76
N THR A 62 -0.12 37.28 -20.13
CA THR A 62 0.16 38.72 -20.01
C THR A 62 0.23 39.19 -18.55
N LEU A 63 0.93 38.45 -17.68
CA LEU A 63 1.20 38.90 -16.31
C LEU A 63 2.65 38.69 -15.83
N ILE A 64 3.56 38.21 -16.69
CA ILE A 64 4.94 37.88 -16.28
C ILE A 64 6.03 38.77 -16.94
N VAL A 65 5.67 39.68 -17.85
CA VAL A 65 6.67 40.51 -18.58
C VAL A 65 6.45 42.02 -18.42
N HIS A 66 6.08 42.51 -17.23
CA HIS A 66 6.05 43.97 -16.95
C HIS A 66 6.73 44.37 -15.63
N ILE A 67 7.49 43.47 -15.00
CA ILE A 67 8.29 43.78 -13.81
C ILE A 67 9.76 43.73 -14.21
N LEU A 68 10.25 44.68 -15.00
CA LEU A 68 11.68 44.95 -15.21
C LEU A 68 11.83 46.14 -16.18
N SER A 69 11.41 47.33 -15.74
CA SER A 69 11.85 48.64 -16.28
C SER A 69 11.09 49.74 -15.54
N PHE A 70 11.68 50.32 -14.50
CA PHE A 70 11.46 51.72 -14.09
C PHE A 70 12.33 51.97 -12.85
N THR A 71 13.61 52.24 -13.08
CA THR A 71 14.49 52.92 -12.14
C THR A 71 14.64 54.36 -12.63
N GLN A 72 13.97 55.31 -11.97
CA GLN A 72 14.49 56.65 -11.61
C GLN A 72 13.36 57.60 -11.16
N LEU A 73 13.71 58.44 -10.16
CA LEU A 73 13.05 59.64 -9.62
C LEU A 73 12.24 59.50 -8.31
N SER A 74 13.01 59.55 -7.21
CA SER A 74 12.88 60.42 -6.02
C SER A 74 11.69 60.32 -5.03
N PRO A 75 11.90 60.64 -3.73
CA PRO A 75 11.17 60.04 -2.62
C PRO A 75 10.21 61.01 -1.93
N ILE A 76 8.95 60.63 -1.73
CA ILE A 76 8.01 61.33 -0.84
C ILE A 76 7.15 60.28 -0.11
N PHE A 77 7.33 60.22 1.21
CA PHE A 77 6.45 59.68 2.25
C PHE A 77 5.43 58.58 1.87
N SER A 78 5.65 57.35 2.36
CA SER A 78 4.78 56.76 3.39
C SER A 78 5.20 55.32 3.67
N THR A 79 5.62 55.08 4.91
CA THR A 79 5.95 53.77 5.48
C THR A 79 4.68 52.93 5.65
N ALA A 80 4.29 52.16 4.63
CA ALA A 80 3.34 51.07 4.79
C ALA A 80 4.00 49.75 4.39
N LYS A 81 4.20 48.90 5.41
CA LYS A 81 4.93 47.64 5.40
C LYS A 81 4.42 46.67 4.32
N MET A 82 5.12 46.57 3.20
CA MET A 82 5.01 45.46 2.25
C MET A 82 5.79 44.25 2.78
N LYS A 83 5.35 43.67 3.91
CA LYS A 83 6.01 42.51 4.56
C LYS A 83 5.18 41.23 4.57
N TYR A 84 3.98 41.23 3.99
CA TYR A 84 3.03 40.11 4.11
C TYR A 84 2.76 39.33 2.81
N GLY A 85 3.15 39.86 1.63
CA GLY A 85 2.88 39.21 0.34
C GLY A 85 3.72 37.95 0.08
N SER A 86 5.01 37.98 0.43
CA SER A 86 5.94 36.87 0.15
C SER A 86 5.70 35.66 1.05
N ALA A 87 5.33 35.87 2.31
CA ALA A 87 5.03 34.78 3.25
C ALA A 87 3.72 34.05 2.89
N LEU A 88 2.70 34.78 2.43
CA LEU A 88 1.44 34.19 1.97
C LEU A 88 1.61 33.39 0.67
N LEU A 89 2.45 33.88 -0.27
CA LEU A 89 2.77 33.15 -1.50
C LEU A 89 3.64 31.91 -1.25
N LEU A 90 4.63 31.98 -0.36
CA LEU A 90 5.40 30.80 0.05
C LEU A 90 4.55 29.79 0.82
N ALA A 91 3.65 30.24 1.70
CA ALA A 91 2.72 29.35 2.40
C ALA A 91 1.71 28.71 1.44
N ALA A 92 1.22 29.47 0.44
CA ALA A 92 0.36 28.93 -0.61
C ALA A 92 1.09 27.92 -1.51
N PHE A 93 2.34 28.19 -1.90
CA PHE A 93 3.14 27.28 -2.73
C PHE A 93 3.57 26.01 -1.97
N ALA A 94 3.85 26.13 -0.66
CA ALA A 94 4.11 24.98 0.21
C ALA A 94 2.84 24.14 0.48
N ALA A 95 1.66 24.76 0.52
CA ALA A 95 0.40 24.06 0.70
C ALA A 95 -0.07 23.29 -0.57
N THR A 96 0.35 23.70 -1.77
CA THR A 96 -0.10 23.11 -3.03
C THR A 96 0.73 21.95 -3.54
N ASN A 97 1.89 21.65 -2.94
CA ASN A 97 2.83 20.62 -3.44
C ASN A 97 3.04 19.45 -2.48
N VAL A 98 2.12 19.18 -1.55
CA VAL A 98 2.26 18.02 -0.65
C VAL A 98 1.89 16.74 -1.41
N PHE A 99 2.86 16.22 -2.18
CA PHE A 99 2.80 14.96 -2.90
C PHE A 99 3.23 13.86 -1.94
N ALA A 100 2.35 13.55 -1.00
CA ALA A 100 2.63 12.67 0.11
C ALA A 100 1.85 11.37 0.06
N HIS A 101 1.62 10.82 -1.12
CA HIS A 101 0.84 9.61 -1.29
C HIS A 101 1.67 8.36 -1.00
N GLY A 102 1.08 7.49 -0.21
CA GLY A 102 1.59 6.15 0.03
C GLY A 102 0.45 5.29 0.55
N VAL A 103 0.50 4.01 0.24
CA VAL A 103 -0.58 3.06 0.51
C VAL A 103 -0.03 1.79 1.10
N ILE A 104 -0.87 1.07 1.84
CA ILE A 104 -0.51 -0.26 2.34
C ILE A 104 -0.82 -1.28 1.25
N ASP A 105 0.23 -1.84 0.65
CA ASP A 105 0.15 -2.84 -0.43
C ASP A 105 -0.36 -4.20 0.10
N GLY A 106 -0.03 -4.54 1.35
CA GLY A 106 -0.58 -5.73 1.97
C GLY A 106 0.00 -6.04 3.34
N VAL A 107 -0.67 -6.97 4.01
CA VAL A 107 -0.22 -7.57 5.27
C VAL A 107 0.41 -8.92 5.01
N GLN A 108 1.48 -9.22 5.74
CA GLN A 108 2.17 -10.51 5.71
C GLN A 108 1.96 -11.21 7.05
N GLY A 109 1.18 -12.28 7.04
CA GLY A 109 0.87 -13.07 8.23
C GLY A 109 2.03 -13.97 8.63
N ALA A 110 2.25 -14.13 9.93
CA ALA A 110 3.25 -15.08 10.44
C ALA A 110 2.90 -16.54 10.11
N ASN A 111 1.63 -16.82 9.81
CA ASN A 111 1.14 -18.09 9.28
C ASN A 111 1.39 -18.27 7.77
N GLY A 112 2.09 -17.34 7.10
CA GLY A 112 2.39 -17.40 5.67
C GLY A 112 1.26 -16.93 4.75
N VAL A 113 0.10 -16.55 5.31
CA VAL A 113 -1.00 -15.98 4.52
C VAL A 113 -0.80 -14.49 4.35
N ASN A 114 -0.86 -14.04 3.09
CA ASN A 114 -0.77 -12.62 2.74
C ASN A 114 -2.10 -12.16 2.15
N LEU A 115 -2.56 -10.96 2.51
CA LEU A 115 -3.73 -10.33 1.93
C LEU A 115 -3.41 -8.87 1.55
N PRO A 116 -4.05 -8.34 0.49
CA PRO A 116 -3.87 -6.96 0.07
C PRO A 116 -4.46 -5.99 1.09
N GLY A 117 -4.05 -4.72 0.99
CA GLY A 117 -4.67 -3.62 1.74
C GLY A 117 -6.16 -3.47 1.44
N LEU A 118 -6.91 -2.95 2.40
CA LEU A 118 -8.37 -2.82 2.31
C LEU A 118 -8.84 -1.74 1.34
N SER A 119 -7.97 -0.79 1.00
CA SER A 119 -8.29 0.31 0.10
C SER A 119 -7.85 0.06 -1.34
N LEU A 120 -7.14 -1.04 -1.61
CA LEU A 120 -6.50 -1.29 -2.89
C LEU A 120 -7.50 -1.45 -4.02
N ILE A 121 -7.11 -0.99 -5.20
CA ILE A 121 -7.89 -1.09 -6.43
C ILE A 121 -6.96 -1.71 -7.47
N ASP A 122 -7.34 -2.87 -8.01
CA ASP A 122 -6.60 -3.53 -9.10
C ASP A 122 -6.40 -2.57 -10.29
N ASP A 123 -5.32 -2.80 -11.03
CA ASP A 123 -4.83 -1.98 -12.15
C ASP A 123 -4.29 -0.59 -11.76
N THR A 124 -4.33 -0.20 -10.48
CA THR A 124 -3.68 1.04 -10.01
C THR A 124 -2.17 0.96 -10.26
N PRO A 125 -1.55 1.90 -11.03
CA PRO A 125 -0.12 1.86 -11.29
C PRO A 125 0.71 2.07 -10.04
N ARG A 126 1.82 1.33 -9.92
CA ARG A 126 2.78 1.43 -8.79
C ARG A 126 4.16 1.93 -9.20
N ASP A 127 4.39 2.13 -10.48
CA ASP A 127 5.69 2.52 -11.05
C ASP A 127 5.75 4.00 -11.45
N CYS A 128 4.74 4.77 -11.07
CA CYS A 128 4.59 6.16 -11.44
C CYS A 128 4.27 7.05 -10.23
N ALA A 129 5.00 8.16 -10.11
CA ALA A 129 4.92 9.09 -8.97
C ALA A 129 3.95 10.28 -9.18
N SER A 130 3.26 10.33 -10.32
CA SER A 130 2.42 11.47 -10.72
C SER A 130 0.95 11.14 -10.52
N PRO A 131 0.12 12.01 -9.93
CA PRO A 131 -1.32 11.79 -9.86
C PRO A 131 -1.96 11.56 -11.24
N ARG A 132 -1.37 12.12 -12.31
CA ARG A 132 -1.91 12.03 -13.68
C ARG A 132 -1.92 10.62 -14.24
N CYS A 133 -1.13 9.70 -13.71
CA CYS A 133 -1.17 8.29 -14.12
C CYS A 133 -2.12 7.44 -13.27
N GLY A 134 -2.79 8.03 -12.27
CA GLY A 134 -3.75 7.31 -11.43
C GLY A 134 -3.15 6.48 -10.30
N SER A 135 -1.84 6.56 -10.04
CA SER A 135 -1.16 5.77 -9.00
C SER A 135 -1.58 6.10 -7.56
N GLU A 136 -2.35 7.16 -7.37
CA GLU A 136 -2.87 7.62 -6.08
C GLU A 136 -4.34 7.23 -5.87
N ALA A 137 -4.96 6.54 -6.83
CA ALA A 137 -6.40 6.26 -6.85
C ALA A 137 -6.88 5.50 -5.61
N ASP A 138 -6.04 4.63 -5.05
CA ASP A 138 -6.35 3.78 -3.90
C ASP A 138 -5.61 4.17 -2.61
N THR A 139 -4.91 5.31 -2.64
CA THR A 139 -4.30 5.88 -1.44
C THR A 139 -5.40 6.42 -0.53
N SER A 140 -5.42 5.95 0.72
CA SER A 140 -6.43 6.38 1.69
C SER A 140 -6.09 7.75 2.26
N ILE A 141 -7.05 8.66 2.23
CA ILE A 141 -7.03 9.96 2.88
C ILE A 141 -7.67 9.82 4.27
N ILE A 142 -6.85 9.89 5.31
CA ILE A 142 -7.21 9.57 6.71
C ILE A 142 -7.12 10.84 7.57
N ARG A 143 -7.97 11.83 7.26
CA ARG A 143 -8.08 13.08 8.00
C ARG A 143 -9.01 12.91 9.19
N ASP A 144 -8.55 13.18 10.40
CA ASP A 144 -9.34 12.98 11.63
C ASP A 144 -10.73 13.64 11.58
N ARG A 145 -10.82 14.85 11.02
CA ARG A 145 -12.09 15.57 10.87
C ARG A 145 -13.09 14.95 9.88
N GLU A 146 -12.65 14.01 9.04
CA GLU A 146 -13.50 13.34 8.03
C GLU A 146 -13.94 11.94 8.50
N LEU A 147 -13.24 11.32 9.46
CA LEU A 147 -13.48 9.93 9.85
C LEU A 147 -14.85 9.75 10.51
N GLY A 148 -15.57 8.70 10.10
CA GLY A 148 -16.90 8.38 10.63
C GLY A 148 -18.02 9.26 10.07
N THR A 149 -17.75 10.05 9.03
CA THR A 149 -18.75 10.85 8.32
C THR A 149 -19.21 10.12 7.05
N ALA A 150 -20.26 10.63 6.40
CA ALA A 150 -20.67 10.11 5.08
C ALA A 150 -19.58 10.23 3.99
N LYS A 151 -18.58 11.10 4.20
CA LYS A 151 -17.48 11.33 3.27
C LYS A 151 -16.38 10.28 3.38
N ALA A 152 -16.10 9.79 4.59
CA ALA A 152 -15.02 8.85 4.87
C ALA A 152 -15.38 7.92 6.04
N SER A 153 -15.08 6.64 5.90
CA SER A 153 -15.23 5.67 6.97
C SER A 153 -14.17 5.89 8.05
N ALA A 154 -14.13 5.05 9.09
CA ALA A 154 -13.03 5.08 10.06
C ALA A 154 -11.67 4.69 9.45
N LEU A 155 -11.65 4.15 8.22
CA LEU A 155 -10.45 3.82 7.46
C LEU A 155 -10.06 4.91 6.45
N GLY A 156 -10.84 5.99 6.39
CA GLY A 156 -10.65 7.08 5.44
C GLY A 156 -11.44 6.88 4.15
N ARG A 157 -10.95 7.50 3.08
CA ARG A 157 -11.53 7.41 1.73
C ARG A 157 -10.44 7.48 0.67
N THR A 158 -10.66 6.91 -0.49
CA THR A 158 -9.77 7.02 -1.64
C THR A 158 -10.37 7.91 -2.72
N GLN A 159 -9.56 8.37 -3.67
CA GLN A 159 -10.06 9.14 -4.81
C GLN A 159 -10.81 8.27 -5.82
N GLY A 160 -10.38 7.01 -5.99
CA GLY A 160 -10.96 6.06 -6.94
C GLY A 160 -12.13 5.24 -6.40
N GLY A 161 -12.23 5.06 -5.08
CA GLY A 161 -13.20 4.15 -4.45
C GLY A 161 -14.14 4.77 -3.41
N GLY A 162 -13.93 6.04 -3.01
CA GLY A 162 -14.75 6.68 -1.97
C GLY A 162 -14.41 6.15 -0.55
N PRO A 163 -15.36 6.17 0.40
CA PRO A 163 -15.14 5.62 1.75
C PRO A 163 -14.64 4.17 1.71
N VAL A 164 -13.57 3.87 2.46
CA VAL A 164 -12.99 2.51 2.48
C VAL A 164 -13.91 1.57 3.27
N ASP A 165 -14.41 0.52 2.62
CA ASP A 165 -15.31 -0.48 3.20
C ASP A 165 -14.56 -1.79 3.47
N ALA A 166 -14.19 -2.00 4.73
CA ALA A 166 -13.53 -3.23 5.16
C ALA A 166 -14.42 -4.45 4.97
N ALA A 167 -15.73 -4.35 5.20
CA ALA A 167 -16.63 -5.50 5.12
C ALA A 167 -16.77 -5.97 3.67
N ALA A 168 -16.88 -5.06 2.71
CA ALA A 168 -16.92 -5.40 1.29
C ALA A 168 -15.63 -6.08 0.81
N MET A 169 -14.47 -5.53 1.18
CA MET A 169 -13.19 -6.14 0.82
C MET A 169 -12.98 -7.49 1.50
N MET A 170 -13.29 -7.59 2.80
CA MET A 170 -13.22 -8.84 3.55
C MET A 170 -14.17 -9.91 2.99
N ALA A 171 -15.37 -9.54 2.55
CA ALA A 171 -16.30 -10.46 1.91
C ALA A 171 -15.71 -11.06 0.62
N THR A 172 -14.89 -10.30 -0.12
CA THR A 172 -14.16 -10.79 -1.29
C THR A 172 -13.12 -11.85 -0.87
N PHE A 173 -12.34 -11.57 0.17
CA PHE A 173 -11.34 -12.51 0.68
C PHE A 173 -11.97 -13.79 1.26
N MET A 174 -13.18 -13.68 1.82
CA MET A 174 -13.94 -14.80 2.38
C MET A 174 -14.84 -15.51 1.35
N ASN A 175 -14.88 -15.06 0.09
CA ASN A 175 -15.68 -15.69 -0.95
C ASN A 175 -15.02 -16.95 -1.51
N GLY A 176 -15.04 -18.03 -0.73
CA GLY A 176 -14.45 -19.32 -1.10
C GLY A 176 -15.02 -19.91 -2.40
N ALA A 177 -16.30 -19.66 -2.69
CA ALA A 177 -16.96 -20.12 -3.91
C ALA A 177 -16.38 -19.45 -5.16
N ALA A 178 -16.18 -18.13 -5.14
CA ALA A 178 -15.57 -17.40 -6.24
C ALA A 178 -14.05 -17.64 -6.36
N GLY A 179 -13.40 -18.05 -5.26
CA GLY A 179 -11.96 -18.28 -5.18
C GLY A 179 -11.42 -19.38 -6.11
N ASN A 180 -12.26 -20.27 -6.62
CA ASN A 180 -11.84 -21.41 -7.46
C ASN A 180 -12.09 -21.21 -8.96
N THR A 181 -12.61 -20.04 -9.35
CA THR A 181 -12.85 -19.69 -10.76
C THR A 181 -11.55 -19.58 -11.56
N THR A 182 -11.59 -19.90 -12.86
CA THR A 182 -10.45 -19.78 -13.76
C THR A 182 -9.86 -18.37 -13.77
N ALA A 183 -10.73 -17.34 -13.77
CA ALA A 183 -10.30 -15.94 -13.73
C ALA A 183 -9.53 -15.58 -12.44
N THR A 184 -9.92 -16.15 -11.30
CA THR A 184 -9.21 -15.91 -10.03
C THR A 184 -7.87 -16.63 -9.99
N LYS A 185 -7.80 -17.87 -10.51
CA LYS A 185 -6.54 -18.61 -10.63
C LYS A 185 -5.53 -17.86 -11.51
N ALA A 186 -5.97 -17.39 -12.69
CA ALA A 186 -5.13 -16.57 -13.56
C ALA A 186 -4.68 -15.26 -12.89
N ALA A 187 -5.56 -14.61 -12.12
CA ALA A 187 -5.19 -13.41 -11.36
C ALA A 187 -4.10 -13.70 -10.30
N ARG A 188 -4.14 -14.86 -9.64
CA ARG A 188 -3.10 -15.28 -8.69
C ARG A 188 -1.75 -15.51 -9.37
N GLU A 189 -1.74 -16.18 -10.54
CA GLU A 189 -0.51 -16.38 -11.32
C GLU A 189 0.13 -15.04 -11.73
N ILE A 190 -0.69 -14.10 -12.20
CA ILE A 190 -0.24 -12.74 -12.54
C ILE A 190 0.28 -12.01 -11.29
N HIS A 191 -0.44 -12.11 -10.17
CA HIS A 191 -0.03 -11.46 -8.93
C HIS A 191 1.27 -12.02 -8.37
N GLU A 192 1.45 -13.34 -8.39
CA GLU A 192 2.70 -14.00 -7.98
C GLU A 192 3.87 -13.55 -8.86
N ALA A 193 3.70 -13.53 -10.18
CA ALA A 193 4.72 -13.02 -11.10
C ALA A 193 5.05 -11.53 -10.84
N ASN A 194 4.04 -10.71 -10.54
CA ASN A 194 4.23 -9.30 -10.17
C ASN A 194 5.01 -9.16 -8.87
N LEU A 195 4.65 -9.89 -7.81
CA LEU A 195 5.37 -9.85 -6.53
C LEU A 195 6.81 -10.35 -6.67
N ALA A 196 7.04 -11.41 -7.46
CA ALA A 196 8.40 -11.92 -7.73
C ALA A 196 9.29 -10.84 -8.37
N ARG A 197 8.74 -10.04 -9.30
CA ARG A 197 9.46 -8.90 -9.89
C ARG A 197 9.68 -7.77 -8.89
N ARG A 198 8.65 -7.38 -8.12
CA ARG A 198 8.72 -6.28 -7.14
C ARG A 198 9.70 -6.58 -6.00
N TYR A 199 9.71 -7.81 -5.51
CA TYR A 199 10.46 -8.22 -4.32
C TYR A 199 11.72 -9.03 -4.62
N ALA A 200 12.22 -8.96 -5.87
CA ALA A 200 13.44 -9.63 -6.29
C ALA A 200 14.67 -9.26 -5.43
N ASN A 201 14.73 -8.03 -4.89
CA ASN A 201 15.78 -7.62 -3.96
C ASN A 201 15.44 -7.99 -2.51
N ILE A 202 15.49 -9.29 -2.22
CA ILE A 202 15.18 -9.86 -0.90
C ILE A 202 16.10 -9.31 0.18
N ALA A 203 17.40 -9.14 -0.12
CA ALA A 203 18.39 -8.65 0.84
C ALA A 203 18.06 -7.24 1.35
N ALA A 204 17.63 -6.33 0.48
CA ALA A 204 17.20 -4.99 0.88
C ALA A 204 15.98 -5.04 1.81
N ARG A 205 14.98 -5.86 1.48
CA ARG A 205 13.77 -6.02 2.31
C ARG A 205 14.06 -6.61 3.68
N GLN A 206 14.92 -7.63 3.74
CA GLN A 206 15.37 -8.24 5.00
C GLN A 206 16.14 -7.24 5.88
N ALA A 207 16.91 -6.34 5.25
CA ALA A 207 17.59 -5.23 5.93
C ALA A 207 16.65 -4.06 6.27
N GLY A 208 15.34 -4.18 6.03
CA GLY A 208 14.34 -3.14 6.29
C GLY A 208 14.41 -1.94 5.34
N LYS A 209 15.12 -2.05 4.22
CA LYS A 209 15.28 -1.00 3.22
C LYS A 209 14.17 -1.07 2.16
N GLY A 210 13.84 0.08 1.59
CA GLY A 210 12.90 0.18 0.47
C GLY A 210 13.46 -0.46 -0.80
N THR A 211 12.58 -1.05 -1.60
CA THR A 211 12.89 -1.60 -2.92
C THR A 211 12.15 -0.84 -4.01
N LYS A 212 12.87 -0.41 -5.05
CA LYS A 212 12.26 0.31 -6.17
C LYS A 212 11.29 -0.57 -6.93
N THR A 213 10.10 -0.05 -7.20
CA THR A 213 9.08 -0.75 -7.97
C THR A 213 9.48 -0.80 -9.46
N PRO A 214 9.48 -1.98 -10.10
CA PRO A 214 9.78 -2.11 -11.52
C PRO A 214 8.78 -1.37 -12.41
N LYS A 215 9.19 -1.02 -13.64
CA LYS A 215 8.29 -0.43 -14.64
C LYS A 215 7.20 -1.43 -15.10
N GLY A 216 6.04 -0.90 -15.46
CA GLY A 216 4.86 -1.66 -15.90
C GLY A 216 4.19 -2.42 -14.76
N THR A 217 4.44 -2.03 -13.52
CA THR A 217 3.86 -2.67 -12.35
C THR A 217 2.54 -1.99 -11.99
N VAL A 218 1.49 -2.80 -11.90
CA VAL A 218 0.15 -2.40 -11.44
C VAL A 218 -0.29 -3.24 -10.26
N GLU A 219 -1.26 -2.75 -9.50
CA GLU A 219 -1.95 -3.50 -8.45
C GLU A 219 -2.70 -4.70 -9.04
N THR A 220 -2.57 -5.88 -8.43
CA THR A 220 -3.24 -7.11 -8.90
C THR A 220 -3.68 -8.02 -7.76
N GLY A 221 -3.57 -7.55 -6.51
CA GLY A 221 -3.78 -8.35 -5.32
C GLY A 221 -5.26 -8.57 -4.99
N VAL A 222 -6.16 -7.66 -5.38
CA VAL A 222 -7.56 -7.70 -4.92
C VAL A 222 -8.27 -8.92 -5.51
N LYS A 223 -8.26 -9.07 -6.83
CA LYS A 223 -8.86 -10.24 -7.48
C LYS A 223 -8.14 -11.53 -7.11
N ALA A 224 -6.80 -11.51 -7.03
CA ALA A 224 -6.02 -12.67 -6.62
C ALA A 224 -6.39 -13.17 -5.21
N ALA A 225 -6.72 -12.24 -4.30
CA ALA A 225 -7.11 -12.54 -2.92
C ALA A 225 -8.53 -13.10 -2.76
N THR A 226 -9.33 -13.14 -3.83
CA THR A 226 -10.70 -13.68 -3.78
C THR A 226 -10.70 -15.11 -3.20
N GLY A 227 -11.43 -15.31 -2.11
CA GLY A 227 -11.54 -16.60 -1.42
C GLY A 227 -10.27 -17.10 -0.72
N MET A 228 -9.17 -16.35 -0.71
CA MET A 228 -7.92 -16.79 -0.06
C MET A 228 -8.10 -16.97 1.45
N ALA A 229 -8.77 -16.03 2.11
CA ALA A 229 -8.98 -16.09 3.55
C ALA A 229 -9.93 -17.22 3.96
N ALA A 230 -10.93 -17.54 3.13
CA ALA A 230 -11.81 -18.68 3.36
C ALA A 230 -11.06 -20.03 3.27
N GLN A 231 -10.04 -20.12 2.41
CA GLN A 231 -9.29 -21.36 2.18
C GLN A 231 -8.11 -21.54 3.12
N GLN A 232 -7.40 -20.46 3.44
CA GLN A 232 -6.12 -20.49 4.16
C GLN A 232 -6.18 -19.85 5.55
N GLY A 233 -7.32 -19.24 5.90
CA GLY A 233 -7.46 -18.40 7.08
C GLY A 233 -6.93 -16.97 6.85
N MET A 234 -7.01 -16.15 7.89
CA MET A 234 -6.54 -14.77 7.86
C MET A 234 -5.03 -14.66 8.13
N PRO A 235 -4.34 -13.61 7.63
CA PRO A 235 -3.01 -13.25 8.06
C PRO A 235 -2.96 -13.06 9.58
N THR A 236 -2.02 -13.72 10.26
CA THR A 236 -1.87 -13.61 11.71
C THR A 236 -0.75 -12.66 12.11
N THR A 237 -0.83 -12.06 13.30
CA THR A 237 0.35 -11.50 13.95
C THR A 237 1.44 -12.56 14.14
N ALA A 238 2.68 -12.12 14.30
CA ALA A 238 3.71 -12.92 14.94
C ALA A 238 3.32 -13.21 16.40
N ASP A 239 4.01 -14.17 17.00
CA ASP A 239 3.67 -14.61 18.34
C ASP A 239 3.78 -13.50 19.35
N ASP A 240 4.71 -12.56 19.22
CA ASP A 240 4.88 -11.35 20.05
C ASP A 240 3.79 -10.27 19.87
N GLY A 241 2.89 -10.43 18.88
CA GLY A 241 1.86 -9.46 18.53
C GLY A 241 2.31 -8.43 17.49
N THR A 242 3.47 -8.63 16.86
CA THR A 242 3.92 -7.81 15.74
C THR A 242 3.14 -8.15 14.46
N ILE A 243 2.73 -7.15 13.71
CA ILE A 243 2.14 -7.26 12.38
C ILE A 243 3.17 -6.80 11.36
N SER A 244 3.39 -7.58 10.29
CA SER A 244 4.30 -7.23 9.19
C SER A 244 3.51 -6.82 7.97
N MET A 245 3.95 -5.76 7.30
CA MET A 245 3.22 -5.12 6.20
C MET A 245 4.20 -4.59 5.16
N THR A 246 3.69 -4.31 3.96
CA THR A 246 4.42 -3.54 2.96
C THR A 246 3.68 -2.22 2.71
N PHE A 247 4.42 -1.12 2.80
CA PHE A 247 3.95 0.21 2.46
C PHE A 247 4.59 0.65 1.14
N HIS A 248 3.75 0.96 0.16
CA HIS A 248 4.18 1.48 -1.12
C HIS A 248 4.18 3.01 -1.07
N GLN A 249 5.37 3.61 -1.18
CA GLN A 249 5.54 5.06 -1.32
C GLN A 249 5.37 5.44 -2.79
N VAL A 250 4.35 6.24 -3.10
CA VAL A 250 4.05 6.66 -4.49
C VAL A 250 5.00 7.77 -4.92
N ASN A 251 5.18 8.80 -4.09
CA ASN A 251 5.93 10.01 -4.41
C ASN A 251 6.78 10.50 -3.22
N GLN A 252 7.60 11.52 -3.47
CA GLN A 252 8.71 11.93 -2.61
C GLN A 252 8.30 12.35 -1.20
N ASP A 253 7.14 12.98 -1.02
CA ASP A 253 6.70 13.42 0.32
C ASP A 253 5.85 12.36 1.02
N GLY A 254 5.67 11.18 0.39
CA GLY A 254 4.79 10.11 0.85
C GLY A 254 5.43 9.17 1.86
N ALA A 255 6.70 9.40 2.20
CA ALA A 255 7.41 8.62 3.19
C ALA A 255 6.97 8.96 4.62
N GLY A 256 7.47 8.15 5.56
CA GLY A 256 7.21 8.27 6.97
C GLY A 256 7.85 9.51 7.64
N PRO A 257 7.76 9.59 8.98
CA PRO A 257 7.33 8.51 9.85
C PRO A 257 5.82 8.27 9.77
N LEU A 258 5.44 7.00 9.62
CA LEU A 258 4.04 6.57 9.71
C LEU A 258 3.62 6.52 11.17
N LYS A 259 2.35 6.88 11.42
CA LYS A 259 1.61 6.57 12.65
C LYS A 259 0.69 5.39 12.38
N ALA A 260 0.55 4.50 13.36
CA ALA A 260 -0.36 3.37 13.29
C ALA A 260 -1.42 3.46 14.39
N ASP A 261 -2.65 3.11 14.02
CA ASP A 261 -3.72 2.84 14.97
C ASP A 261 -4.31 1.44 14.67
N ILE A 262 -4.75 0.72 15.70
CA ILE A 262 -5.39 -0.60 15.57
C ILE A 262 -6.74 -0.58 16.27
N ASP A 263 -7.75 -1.10 15.58
CA ASP A 263 -9.07 -1.41 16.11
C ASP A 263 -9.22 -2.92 16.28
N GLY A 264 -9.53 -3.37 17.49
CA GLY A 264 -9.79 -4.77 17.82
C GLY A 264 -11.26 -5.16 17.89
N THR A 265 -12.19 -4.22 17.70
CA THR A 265 -13.61 -4.40 18.09
C THR A 265 -14.62 -4.01 17.03
N SER A 266 -14.45 -2.89 16.34
CA SER A 266 -15.49 -2.37 15.41
C SER A 266 -15.34 -2.89 13.99
N GLY A 267 -14.19 -3.45 13.65
CA GLY A 267 -13.90 -3.88 12.27
C GLY A 267 -13.59 -2.73 11.33
N GLY A 268 -13.08 -1.61 11.83
CA GLY A 268 -12.81 -0.42 11.05
C GLY A 268 -14.04 0.44 10.75
N THR A 269 -15.09 0.33 11.56
CA THR A 269 -16.33 1.10 11.38
C THR A 269 -16.44 2.29 12.33
N ASP A 270 -15.84 2.21 13.52
CA ASP A 270 -15.85 3.26 14.55
C ASP A 270 -14.46 3.89 14.72
N PRO A 271 -14.28 5.18 14.42
CA PRO A 271 -13.02 5.89 14.65
C PRO A 271 -12.54 5.85 16.12
N ALA A 272 -13.46 5.77 17.09
CA ALA A 272 -13.13 5.77 18.51
C ALA A 272 -12.62 4.41 19.02
N ALA A 273 -12.85 3.33 18.27
CA ALA A 273 -12.35 2.00 18.60
C ALA A 273 -10.84 1.84 18.34
N PHE A 274 -10.26 2.73 17.53
CA PHE A 274 -8.84 2.74 17.19
C PHE A 274 -7.99 3.22 18.37
N LYS A 275 -6.97 2.43 18.71
CA LYS A 275 -5.94 2.79 19.69
C LYS A 275 -4.59 2.90 19.00
N THR A 276 -3.80 3.89 19.41
CA THR A 276 -2.45 4.07 18.88
C THR A 276 -1.59 2.84 19.11
N ALA A 277 -0.87 2.44 18.06
CA ALA A 277 0.04 1.31 18.04
C ALA A 277 1.46 1.79 17.69
N GLU A 278 2.47 1.08 18.19
CA GLU A 278 3.87 1.44 17.97
C GLU A 278 4.33 0.93 16.59
N VAL A 279 4.95 1.80 15.80
CA VAL A 279 5.58 1.41 14.52
C VAL A 279 7.04 1.05 14.80
N THR A 280 7.32 -0.25 14.96
CA THR A 280 8.63 -0.79 15.35
C THR A 280 9.63 -0.86 14.19
N GLN A 281 9.13 -0.90 12.96
CA GLN A 281 9.93 -0.73 11.75
C GLN A 281 9.18 0.21 10.82
N ASN A 282 9.75 1.39 10.57
CA ASN A 282 9.09 2.46 9.84
C ASN A 282 9.73 2.70 8.48
N VAL A 283 9.00 3.40 7.61
CA VAL A 283 9.54 3.93 6.37
C VAL A 283 10.57 5.02 6.73
N PRO A 284 11.84 4.90 6.31
CA PRO A 284 12.84 5.93 6.55
C PRO A 284 12.36 7.26 5.95
N GLY A 285 12.14 8.27 6.79
CA GLY A 285 11.88 9.64 6.35
C GLY A 285 13.14 10.48 6.51
N ILE A 286 13.51 11.26 5.49
CA ILE A 286 14.62 12.22 5.60
C ILE A 286 14.00 13.60 5.93
N GLY A 287 14.24 14.12 7.13
CA GLY A 287 13.90 15.51 7.50
C GLY A 287 12.44 15.82 7.88
N ILE A 288 12.15 17.12 8.05
CA ILE A 288 10.81 17.65 8.39
C ILE A 288 9.87 17.42 7.21
N GLY A 289 8.86 16.56 7.38
CA GLY A 289 7.81 16.32 6.38
C GLY A 289 7.93 15.05 5.53
N GLY A 290 8.92 14.17 5.79
CA GLY A 290 9.00 12.86 5.13
C GLY A 290 9.55 12.91 3.69
N LEU A 291 10.51 13.79 3.42
CA LEU A 291 11.12 13.94 2.10
C LEU A 291 12.00 12.74 1.75
N SER A 292 11.58 12.02 0.71
CA SER A 292 12.11 10.80 0.10
C SER A 292 13.49 10.86 -0.54
N GLY A 293 13.78 11.74 -1.50
CA GLY A 293 14.71 11.37 -2.60
C GLY A 293 14.26 10.15 -3.46
N ALA A 294 13.46 9.22 -2.92
CA ALA A 294 12.86 8.10 -3.60
C ALA A 294 11.34 8.24 -3.83
N SER A 295 10.91 7.91 -5.05
CA SER A 295 9.51 7.73 -5.43
C SER A 295 9.30 6.30 -5.89
N THR A 296 8.08 5.78 -5.81
CA THR A 296 7.70 4.44 -6.30
C THR A 296 8.56 3.32 -5.69
N MET A 297 8.48 3.16 -4.37
CA MET A 297 9.22 2.12 -3.64
C MET A 297 8.37 1.41 -2.60
N ASP A 298 8.67 0.13 -2.40
CA ASP A 298 8.03 -0.72 -1.41
C ASP A 298 8.89 -0.82 -0.16
N PHE A 299 8.34 -0.48 0.99
CA PHE A 299 9.02 -0.53 2.29
C PHE A 299 8.37 -1.56 3.21
N PRO A 300 9.16 -2.46 3.83
CA PRO A 300 8.66 -3.29 4.91
C PRO A 300 8.39 -2.44 6.16
N VAL A 301 7.19 -2.56 6.71
CA VAL A 301 6.72 -1.86 7.90
C VAL A 301 6.26 -2.88 8.94
N LYS A 302 6.57 -2.63 10.21
CA LYS A 302 6.11 -3.46 11.34
C LYS A 302 5.43 -2.60 12.38
N VAL A 303 4.33 -3.13 12.92
CA VAL A 303 3.53 -2.48 13.96
C VAL A 303 3.31 -3.45 15.11
N GLN A 304 3.56 -3.00 16.33
CA GLN A 304 3.29 -3.75 17.54
C GLN A 304 1.86 -3.49 18.02
N MET A 305 1.09 -4.56 18.24
CA MET A 305 -0.24 -4.43 18.82
C MET A 305 -0.21 -3.80 20.23
N PRO A 306 -1.17 -2.92 20.56
CA PRO A 306 -1.31 -2.38 21.92
C PRO A 306 -1.46 -3.49 22.97
N ALA A 307 -0.80 -3.32 24.11
CA ALA A 307 -0.86 -4.29 25.20
C ALA A 307 -2.30 -4.49 25.69
N GLY A 308 -2.71 -5.76 25.83
CA GLY A 308 -4.07 -6.12 26.24
C GLY A 308 -5.14 -6.03 25.15
N MET A 309 -4.80 -5.61 23.93
CA MET A 309 -5.77 -5.64 22.83
C MET A 309 -6.00 -7.06 22.34
N THR A 310 -7.26 -7.42 22.15
CA THR A 310 -7.71 -8.66 21.51
C THR A 310 -8.42 -8.35 20.20
N CYS A 311 -8.31 -9.25 19.22
CA CYS A 311 -9.08 -9.16 17.98
C CYS A 311 -10.41 -9.89 18.17
N ASP A 312 -11.49 -9.11 18.22
CA ASP A 312 -12.83 -9.57 18.55
C ASP A 312 -13.89 -9.10 17.53
N ALA A 313 -13.51 -8.33 16.51
CA ALA A 313 -14.44 -7.89 15.47
C ALA A 313 -14.85 -9.04 14.53
N ASN A 314 -16.06 -8.92 13.98
CA ASN A 314 -16.53 -9.72 12.85
C ASN A 314 -16.63 -8.82 11.61
N VAL A 315 -15.94 -9.15 10.53
CA VAL A 315 -15.82 -8.28 9.34
C VAL A 315 -15.93 -9.13 8.08
N GLY A 316 -16.92 -8.84 7.23
CA GLY A 316 -17.06 -9.47 5.91
C GLY A 316 -17.03 -11.00 5.93
N GLY A 317 -17.56 -11.64 6.98
CA GLY A 317 -17.58 -13.11 7.13
C GLY A 317 -16.38 -13.71 7.86
N ALA A 318 -15.36 -12.91 8.23
CA ALA A 318 -14.27 -13.34 9.11
C ALA A 318 -14.53 -12.95 10.57
N SER A 319 -14.06 -13.78 11.51
CA SER A 319 -14.17 -13.56 12.96
C SER A 319 -12.81 -13.37 13.62
N ASN A 320 -12.81 -12.75 14.81
CA ASN A 320 -11.59 -12.43 15.57
C ASN A 320 -10.65 -11.50 14.79
N VAL A 321 -11.22 -10.53 14.07
CA VAL A 321 -10.48 -9.61 13.20
C VAL A 321 -10.05 -8.38 13.99
N CYS A 322 -8.82 -7.94 13.76
CA CYS A 322 -8.38 -6.58 14.02
C CYS A 322 -8.17 -5.86 12.69
N VAL A 323 -8.30 -4.54 12.71
CA VAL A 323 -7.97 -3.68 11.57
C VAL A 323 -6.89 -2.70 11.99
N ALA A 324 -5.76 -2.71 11.28
CA ALA A 324 -4.71 -1.70 11.44
C ALA A 324 -4.87 -0.65 10.35
N ARG A 325 -4.69 0.62 10.69
CA ARG A 325 -4.54 1.72 9.73
C ARG A 325 -3.24 2.44 9.98
N LEU A 326 -2.53 2.77 8.90
CA LEU A 326 -1.31 3.58 8.95
C LEU A 326 -1.51 4.83 8.12
N ARG A 327 -0.89 5.93 8.57
CA ARG A 327 -0.89 7.22 7.87
C ARG A 327 0.37 8.01 8.13
N ASN A 328 0.79 8.81 7.16
CA ASN A 328 1.88 9.79 7.33
C ASN A 328 1.37 11.11 7.94
N ALA A 329 2.25 12.11 8.04
CA ALA A 329 1.97 13.42 8.66
C ALA A 329 1.64 14.53 7.63
N ALA A 330 1.24 14.16 6.41
CA ALA A 330 1.02 15.12 5.34
C ALA A 330 -0.12 16.11 5.62
N LEU A 331 0.13 17.41 5.43
CA LEU A 331 -0.85 18.48 5.70
C LEU A 331 -2.03 18.48 4.74
N ALA A 332 -1.79 18.17 3.45
CA ALA A 332 -2.87 18.05 2.47
C ALA A 332 -3.84 16.91 2.80
N GLY A 333 -3.43 15.97 3.65
CA GLY A 333 -4.25 14.91 4.20
C GLY A 333 -3.33 13.77 4.63
N PRO A 334 -3.38 13.26 5.86
CA PRO A 334 -2.62 12.08 6.22
C PRO A 334 -2.97 10.95 5.25
N PHE A 335 -1.98 10.46 4.52
CA PHE A 335 -2.15 9.43 3.50
C PHE A 335 -1.64 8.10 4.01
N GLY A 336 -2.30 7.03 3.61
CA GLY A 336 -1.87 5.68 3.94
C GLY A 336 -2.86 4.61 3.49
N GLY A 337 -3.21 3.71 4.40
CA GLY A 337 -4.13 2.62 4.12
C GLY A 337 -4.48 1.83 5.37
N SER A 338 -5.10 0.67 5.17
CA SER A 338 -5.49 -0.23 6.24
C SER A 338 -5.42 -1.69 5.82
N VAL A 339 -5.26 -2.59 6.79
CA VAL A 339 -5.25 -4.05 6.60
C VAL A 339 -6.07 -4.72 7.69
N ALA A 340 -6.63 -5.88 7.37
CA ALA A 340 -7.29 -6.77 8.33
C ALA A 340 -6.40 -7.98 8.63
N PHE A 341 -6.39 -8.41 9.88
CA PHE A 341 -5.57 -9.53 10.36
C PHE A 341 -6.22 -10.16 11.60
N THR A 342 -5.69 -11.30 12.02
CA THR A 342 -6.06 -11.96 13.29
C THR A 342 -4.84 -12.09 14.20
N GLN A 343 -5.05 -12.37 15.48
CA GLN A 343 -3.97 -12.67 16.40
C GLN A 343 -3.53 -14.13 16.29
N SER A 344 -2.23 -14.37 16.47
CA SER A 344 -1.77 -15.72 16.81
C SER A 344 -2.34 -16.13 18.16
N THR A 345 -2.46 -17.44 18.40
CA THR A 345 -2.93 -17.99 19.67
C THR A 345 -2.08 -17.49 20.85
N ALA A 346 -0.75 -17.42 20.68
CA ALA A 346 0.16 -16.92 21.70
C ALA A 346 -0.02 -15.42 21.96
N ALA A 347 -0.17 -14.61 20.90
CA ALA A 347 -0.41 -13.18 21.02
C ALA A 347 -1.72 -12.87 21.77
N ARG A 348 -2.80 -13.59 21.42
CA ARG A 348 -4.09 -13.44 22.10
C ARG A 348 -4.00 -13.84 23.58
N LYS A 349 -3.33 -14.96 23.88
CA LYS A 349 -3.11 -15.41 25.27
C LYS A 349 -2.41 -14.33 26.10
N ARG A 350 -1.32 -13.73 25.61
CA ARG A 350 -0.61 -12.65 26.32
C ARG A 350 -1.47 -11.41 26.52
N ALA A 351 -2.30 -11.05 25.54
CA ALA A 351 -3.22 -9.93 25.69
C ALA A 351 -4.26 -10.18 26.80
N VAL A 352 -4.82 -11.39 26.87
CA VAL A 352 -5.76 -11.78 27.93
C VAL A 352 -5.08 -11.81 29.30
N GLU A 353 -3.88 -12.38 29.41
CA GLU A 353 -3.10 -12.40 30.65
C GLU A 353 -2.76 -11.00 31.15
N PHE A 354 -2.38 -10.09 30.25
CA PHE A 354 -2.15 -8.68 30.56
C PHE A 354 -3.41 -8.04 31.16
N ASN A 355 -4.58 -8.29 30.56
CA ASN A 355 -5.85 -7.75 31.04
C ASN A 355 -6.23 -8.32 32.42
N LEU A 356 -6.05 -9.62 32.64
CA LEU A 356 -6.31 -10.26 33.94
C LEU A 356 -5.39 -9.68 35.03
N LYS A 357 -4.09 -9.53 34.74
CA LYS A 357 -3.13 -8.89 35.64
C LYS A 357 -3.55 -7.46 35.98
N LYS A 358 -3.89 -6.65 34.97
CA LYS A 358 -4.32 -5.25 35.17
C LYS A 358 -5.62 -5.15 35.97
N ARG A 359 -6.56 -6.09 35.82
CA ARG A 359 -7.77 -6.16 36.63
C ARG A 359 -7.45 -6.50 38.09
N SER A 360 -6.55 -7.45 38.32
CA SER A 360 -6.07 -7.80 39.67
C SER A 360 -5.42 -6.60 40.35
N GLU A 361 -4.48 -5.93 39.68
CA GLU A 361 -3.81 -4.72 40.19
C GLU A 361 -4.81 -3.62 40.59
N ARG A 362 -5.83 -3.36 39.74
CA ARG A 362 -6.88 -2.37 40.04
C ARG A 362 -7.74 -2.78 41.23
N ARG A 363 -7.98 -4.08 41.44
CA ARG A 363 -8.72 -4.57 42.59
C ARG A 363 -7.92 -4.35 43.87
N SER A 364 -6.66 -4.82 43.90
CA SER A 364 -5.77 -4.61 45.06
C SER A 364 -5.59 -3.12 45.39
N ALA A 365 -5.49 -2.25 44.38
CA ALA A 365 -5.39 -0.80 44.59
C ALA A 365 -6.67 -0.16 45.16
N ARG A 366 -7.85 -0.75 44.93
CA ARG A 366 -9.10 -0.31 45.57
C ARG A 366 -9.18 -0.82 46.99
N ASP A 367 -8.81 -2.07 47.21
CA ASP A 367 -8.84 -2.70 48.54
C ASP A 367 -7.85 -2.01 49.52
N PHE A 368 -6.75 -1.42 49.03
CA PHE A 368 -5.83 -0.62 49.84
C PHE A 368 -6.34 0.80 50.16
N LYS A 369 -7.31 1.31 49.39
CA LYS A 369 -7.88 2.66 49.57
C LYS A 369 -9.15 2.68 50.42
N ALA A 370 -9.77 1.52 50.61
CA ALA A 370 -10.90 1.31 51.51
C ALA A 370 -10.38 0.99 52.91
#